data_AF-A0A956B6V5-F1
#
_entry.id   AF-A0A956B6V5-F1
#
_cell.length_a   1.000
_cell.length_b   1.000
_cell.length_c   1.000
_cell.angle_alpha   90.00
_cell.angle_beta   90.00
_cell.angle_gamma   90.00
#
_symmetry.space_group_name_H-M   'P 1'
#
loop_
_entity.id
_entity.type
_entity.pdbx_description
1 polymer ?
#
loop_
_entity_poly.entity_id
_entity_poly.type
_entity_poly.pdbx_seq_one_letter_code
_entity_poly.pdbx_strand_id
1 'polypeptide(L)'
;MRTSHAISFLLSILGCSVACRPAPPDPRPASMEDVRNHYRTQPRYLRPLPQTPVPEGLADISAATCGACHTEIYEEWKLSTHSQAWLGDAQFLAELEKSEKQGVGWLCMNCHTPLENQLPRLVAGLRDDRLDRPVFVSNPGFDANLQKDAITCATCHVKDGVVLGPYGDTKSPHPVAKSEALLKPDVCTQCHQAQARFDDLNLICVFNTGAEYDASPQAAEGQRCQSCHMPEVERTLWVGGTEVRKTRRHWFGGSLIPKQPGLTDALAALRPHYPPGLAVTPTAPPARLVAGAPAELTVRVENREAGHMLPTGDPERFLLVRLIATGPGGERLAERTERIGIEYQWYPEVKKLSDNRLQPREARDYGLTFTAPAKGPVKFRVEASRWRISEENLRYHDLEEKYVPGQVFYEQDLEIPVGKARSPAGRGG
;
A
#
# COMPACT_ATOMS: atom_id res chain seq x y z
N MET A 1 34.84 -47.56 -81.70
CA MET A 1 33.47 -47.60 -82.24
C MET A 1 32.57 -48.18 -81.17
N ARG A 2 31.89 -47.33 -80.40
CA ARG A 2 30.98 -47.70 -79.31
C ARG A 2 29.56 -47.36 -79.75
N THR A 3 28.69 -48.35 -79.78
CA THR A 3 27.24 -48.22 -79.99
C THR A 3 26.53 -48.03 -78.65
N SER A 4 25.77 -46.95 -78.56
CA SER A 4 24.88 -46.57 -77.46
C SER A 4 23.79 -47.59 -77.20
N HIS A 5 23.49 -47.85 -75.92
CA HIS A 5 22.15 -48.22 -75.45
C HIS A 5 21.86 -47.36 -74.20
N ALA A 6 20.86 -46.49 -74.32
CA ALA A 6 20.37 -45.65 -73.25
C ALA A 6 19.26 -46.41 -72.49
N ILE A 7 19.37 -46.46 -71.15
CA ILE A 7 18.33 -47.00 -70.27
C ILE A 7 17.79 -45.82 -69.46
N SER A 8 16.53 -45.46 -69.71
CA SER A 8 15.77 -44.47 -68.93
C SER A 8 15.32 -45.08 -67.60
N PHE A 9 15.74 -44.48 -66.48
CA PHE A 9 15.17 -44.75 -65.16
C PHE A 9 14.12 -43.66 -64.83
N LEU A 10 12.86 -44.08 -64.69
CA LEU A 10 11.78 -43.27 -64.12
C LEU A 10 11.97 -43.16 -62.60
N LEU A 11 12.12 -41.93 -62.10
CA LEU A 11 12.10 -41.62 -60.67
C LEU A 11 10.65 -41.37 -60.23
N SER A 12 10.09 -42.28 -59.44
CA SER A 12 8.78 -42.11 -58.80
C SER A 12 8.91 -41.20 -57.57
N ILE A 13 8.25 -40.04 -57.60
CA ILE A 13 8.10 -39.14 -56.47
C ILE A 13 6.98 -39.70 -55.56
N LEU A 14 7.35 -40.34 -54.45
CA LEU A 14 6.39 -40.64 -53.37
C LEU A 14 6.18 -39.37 -52.54
N GLY A 15 5.02 -38.73 -52.72
CA GLY A 15 4.55 -37.66 -51.84
C GLY A 15 4.14 -38.23 -50.48
N CYS A 16 4.88 -37.88 -49.43
CA CYS A 16 4.43 -38.05 -48.04
C CYS A 16 3.35 -37.00 -47.73
N SER A 17 2.09 -37.41 -47.85
CA SER A 17 0.94 -36.69 -47.30
C SER A 17 0.90 -36.90 -45.78
N VAL A 18 1.63 -36.06 -45.05
CA VAL A 18 1.38 -35.88 -43.60
C VAL A 18 0.00 -35.24 -43.50
N ALA A 19 -1.00 -36.05 -43.17
CA ALA A 19 -2.33 -35.58 -42.84
C ALA A 19 -2.21 -34.59 -41.67
N CYS A 20 -2.37 -33.29 -41.95
CA CYS A 20 -2.69 -32.29 -40.94
C CYS A 20 -3.93 -32.79 -40.19
N ARG A 21 -3.76 -33.27 -38.96
CA ARG A 21 -4.89 -33.44 -38.05
C ARG A 21 -5.54 -32.06 -37.90
N PRO A 22 -6.85 -31.91 -38.13
CA PRO A 22 -7.52 -30.65 -37.81
C PRO A 22 -7.26 -30.34 -36.33
N ALA A 23 -6.98 -29.07 -36.05
CA ALA A 23 -6.92 -28.60 -34.68
C ALA A 23 -8.19 -29.06 -33.94
N PRO A 24 -8.09 -29.47 -32.66
CA PRO A 24 -9.28 -29.80 -31.88
C PRO A 24 -10.28 -28.64 -31.98
N PRO A 25 -11.59 -28.94 -32.04
CA PRO A 25 -12.61 -27.90 -32.17
C PRO A 25 -12.41 -26.84 -31.08
N ASP A 26 -12.65 -25.59 -31.47
CA ASP A 26 -12.52 -24.40 -30.62
C ASP A 26 -13.11 -24.70 -29.24
N PRO A 27 -12.35 -24.59 -28.13
CA PRO A 27 -12.89 -24.86 -26.81
C PRO A 27 -14.15 -24.01 -26.65
N ARG A 28 -15.23 -24.64 -26.14
CA ARG A 28 -16.50 -23.95 -25.90
C ARG A 28 -16.24 -22.56 -25.30
N PRO A 29 -17.01 -21.53 -25.66
CA PRO A 29 -16.84 -20.21 -25.06
C PRO A 29 -16.82 -20.34 -23.53
N ALA A 30 -15.89 -19.61 -22.91
CA ALA A 30 -15.77 -19.60 -21.47
C ALA A 30 -17.08 -19.13 -20.83
N SER A 31 -17.47 -19.78 -19.73
CA SER A 31 -18.73 -19.54 -19.03
C SER A 31 -18.50 -18.94 -17.65
N MET A 32 -19.57 -18.47 -17.02
CA MET A 32 -19.51 -18.05 -15.60
C MET A 32 -19.18 -19.22 -14.66
N GLU A 33 -19.47 -20.46 -15.04
CA GLU A 33 -19.04 -21.63 -14.26
C GLU A 33 -17.52 -21.76 -14.28
N ASP A 34 -16.88 -21.51 -15.42
CA ASP A 34 -15.41 -21.51 -15.53
C ASP A 34 -14.80 -20.42 -14.64
N VAL A 35 -15.40 -19.22 -14.62
CA VAL A 35 -15.02 -18.13 -13.71
C VAL A 35 -15.05 -18.57 -12.24
N ARG A 36 -16.15 -19.21 -11.81
CA ARG A 36 -16.27 -19.70 -10.43
C ARG A 36 -15.24 -20.78 -10.10
N ASN A 37 -14.99 -21.69 -11.04
CA ASN A 37 -14.00 -22.74 -10.87
C ASN A 37 -12.58 -22.18 -10.81
N HIS A 38 -12.23 -21.24 -11.69
CA HIS A 38 -10.95 -20.55 -11.69
C HIS A 38 -10.69 -19.88 -10.34
N TYR A 39 -11.55 -18.96 -9.90
CA TYR A 39 -11.33 -18.21 -8.66
C TYR A 39 -11.31 -19.10 -7.40
N ARG A 40 -12.03 -20.23 -7.38
CA ARG A 40 -11.99 -21.18 -6.24
C ARG A 40 -10.58 -21.75 -6.00
N THR A 41 -9.78 -21.87 -7.06
CA THR A 41 -8.41 -22.41 -7.01
C THR A 41 -7.33 -21.34 -6.75
N GLN A 42 -7.64 -20.07 -7.02
CA GLN A 42 -6.66 -18.98 -6.87
C GLN A 42 -6.33 -18.68 -5.40
N PRO A 43 -5.17 -18.11 -5.06
CA PRO A 43 -4.93 -17.60 -3.71
C PRO A 43 -5.91 -16.46 -3.38
N ARG A 44 -6.15 -16.23 -2.08
CA ARG A 44 -7.19 -15.31 -1.58
C ARG A 44 -7.15 -13.92 -2.20
N TYR A 45 -5.96 -13.33 -2.34
CA TYR A 45 -5.75 -11.99 -2.89
C TYR A 45 -5.99 -11.88 -4.41
N LEU A 46 -6.10 -13.00 -5.13
CA LEU A 46 -6.46 -13.04 -6.56
C LEU A 46 -7.94 -13.37 -6.81
N ARG A 47 -8.75 -13.37 -5.75
CA ARG A 47 -10.18 -13.60 -5.85
C ARG A 47 -10.90 -12.27 -5.67
N PRO A 48 -11.75 -11.85 -6.61
CA PRO A 48 -12.69 -10.78 -6.33
C PRO A 48 -13.67 -11.24 -5.25
N LEU A 49 -14.20 -10.29 -4.51
CA LEU A 49 -15.32 -10.53 -3.61
C LEU A 49 -16.57 -10.84 -4.44
N PRO A 50 -17.25 -11.97 -4.19
CA PRO A 50 -18.41 -12.35 -4.97
C PRO A 50 -19.48 -11.25 -5.00
N GLN A 51 -20.15 -11.13 -6.14
CA GLN A 51 -21.32 -10.25 -6.24
C GLN A 51 -22.36 -10.65 -5.17
N THR A 52 -22.85 -9.66 -4.43
CA THR A 52 -23.90 -9.81 -3.44
C THR A 52 -25.20 -9.18 -3.97
N PRO A 53 -26.39 -9.74 -3.64
CA PRO A 53 -27.65 -9.05 -3.84
C PRO A 53 -27.66 -7.69 -3.13
N VAL A 54 -28.39 -6.73 -3.69
CA VAL A 54 -28.71 -5.47 -3.02
C VAL A 54 -29.61 -5.78 -1.82
N PRO A 55 -29.29 -5.32 -0.60
CA PRO A 55 -30.17 -5.49 0.55
C PRO A 55 -31.56 -4.91 0.31
N GLU A 56 -32.60 -5.62 0.76
CA GLU A 56 -33.98 -5.13 0.67
C GLU A 56 -34.09 -3.74 1.32
N GLY A 57 -34.84 -2.84 0.68
CA GLY A 57 -35.01 -1.46 1.14
C GLY A 57 -33.92 -0.48 0.66
N LEU A 58 -32.88 -0.96 -0.03
CA LEU A 58 -31.89 -0.12 -0.71
C LEU A 58 -32.08 -0.10 -2.23
N ALA A 59 -31.74 1.01 -2.87
CA ALA A 59 -31.79 1.14 -4.33
C ALA A 59 -30.61 0.41 -5.00
N ASP A 60 -29.41 0.54 -4.41
CA ASP A 60 -28.17 -0.09 -4.83
C ASP A 60 -27.19 -0.18 -3.65
N ILE A 61 -25.96 -0.61 -3.92
CA ILE A 61 -24.89 -0.76 -2.94
C ILE A 61 -23.78 0.30 -3.10
N SER A 62 -24.05 1.40 -3.81
CA SER A 62 -23.11 2.51 -3.93
C SER A 62 -22.90 3.19 -2.57
N ALA A 63 -21.71 3.78 -2.40
CA ALA A 63 -21.40 4.51 -1.18
C ALA A 63 -22.36 5.69 -0.96
N ALA A 64 -22.80 6.34 -2.04
CA ALA A 64 -23.74 7.46 -1.99
C ALA A 64 -25.11 7.04 -1.42
N THR A 65 -25.63 5.85 -1.77
CA THR A 65 -26.86 5.29 -1.20
C THR A 65 -26.72 5.11 0.32
N CYS A 66 -25.58 4.59 0.79
CA CYS A 66 -25.31 4.51 2.23
C CYS A 66 -25.20 5.90 2.87
N GLY A 67 -24.52 6.84 2.20
CA GLY A 67 -24.25 8.19 2.68
C GLY A 67 -25.48 9.09 2.82
N ALA A 68 -26.59 8.75 2.15
CA ALA A 68 -27.87 9.43 2.33
C ALA A 68 -28.41 9.34 3.76
N CYS A 69 -28.07 8.28 4.51
CA CYS A 69 -28.40 8.14 5.93
C CYS A 69 -27.16 8.23 6.82
N HIS A 70 -26.05 7.59 6.42
CA HIS A 70 -24.81 7.47 7.19
C HIS A 70 -23.80 8.58 6.85
N THR A 71 -24.24 9.84 6.87
CA THR A 71 -23.50 10.97 6.30
C THR A 71 -22.10 11.15 6.89
N GLU A 72 -21.94 11.08 8.21
CA GLU A 72 -20.60 11.22 8.81
C GLU A 72 -19.64 10.09 8.40
N ILE A 73 -20.11 8.84 8.38
CA ILE A 73 -19.30 7.68 7.97
C ILE A 73 -18.91 7.81 6.49
N TYR A 74 -19.84 8.26 5.65
CA TYR A 74 -19.61 8.48 4.23
C TYR A 74 -18.56 9.57 3.98
N GLU A 75 -18.61 10.69 4.68
CA GLU A 75 -17.59 11.74 4.56
C GLU A 75 -16.21 11.27 5.07
N GLU A 76 -16.16 10.44 6.12
CA GLU A 76 -14.92 9.80 6.57
C GLU A 76 -14.34 8.89 5.49
N TRP A 77 -15.16 8.02 4.89
CA TRP A 77 -14.76 7.13 3.81
C TRP A 77 -14.31 7.90 2.57
N LYS A 78 -15.03 8.95 2.17
CA LYS A 78 -14.74 9.74 0.97
C LYS A 78 -13.34 10.35 1.02
N LEU A 79 -12.86 10.72 2.20
CA LEU A 79 -11.51 11.23 2.42
C LEU A 79 -10.42 10.15 2.54
N SER A 80 -10.80 8.89 2.72
CA SER A 80 -9.88 7.77 2.94
C SER A 80 -9.06 7.42 1.68
N THR A 81 -7.98 6.67 1.85
CA THR A 81 -7.28 6.06 0.68
C THR A 81 -8.11 4.98 0.00
N HIS A 82 -9.09 4.38 0.69
CA HIS A 82 -9.97 3.34 0.12
C HIS A 82 -10.87 3.90 -1.00
N SER A 83 -11.48 5.08 -0.79
CA SER A 83 -12.27 5.74 -1.85
C SER A 83 -11.42 6.20 -3.03
N GLN A 84 -10.12 6.45 -2.79
CA GLN A 84 -9.17 6.91 -3.81
C GLN A 84 -8.45 5.77 -4.54
N ALA A 85 -8.70 4.51 -4.16
CA ALA A 85 -7.91 3.37 -4.64
C ALA A 85 -8.08 3.08 -6.15
N TRP A 86 -9.07 3.67 -6.81
CA TRP A 86 -9.26 3.53 -8.25
C TRP A 86 -8.81 4.80 -8.99
N LEU A 87 -9.75 5.67 -9.39
CA LEU A 87 -9.46 6.86 -10.18
C LEU A 87 -8.72 7.97 -9.42
N GLY A 88 -8.59 7.83 -8.10
CA GLY A 88 -8.02 8.86 -7.22
C GLY A 88 -6.50 8.76 -7.03
N ASP A 89 -5.84 7.77 -7.62
CA ASP A 89 -4.43 7.47 -7.38
C ASP A 89 -3.62 7.40 -8.69
N ALA A 90 -2.94 8.49 -9.03
CA ALA A 90 -2.20 8.61 -10.29
C ALA A 90 -1.03 7.62 -10.40
N GLN A 91 -0.35 7.30 -9.29
CA GLN A 91 0.70 6.27 -9.27
C GLN A 91 0.13 4.90 -9.66
N PHE A 92 -0.99 4.52 -9.04
CA PHE A 92 -1.67 3.27 -9.35
C PHE A 92 -2.13 3.19 -10.81
N LEU A 93 -2.76 4.25 -11.33
CA LEU A 93 -3.22 4.27 -12.73
C LEU A 93 -2.07 4.12 -13.73
N ALA A 94 -0.91 4.73 -13.46
CA ALA A 94 0.26 4.60 -14.30
C ALA A 94 0.84 3.18 -14.30
N GLU A 95 0.81 2.48 -13.15
CA GLU A 95 1.20 1.07 -13.06
C GLU A 95 0.17 0.13 -13.68
N LEU A 96 -1.12 0.44 -13.53
CA LEU A 96 -2.20 -0.32 -14.15
C LEU A 96 -2.11 -0.27 -15.66
N GLU A 97 -1.80 0.88 -16.27
CA GLU A 97 -1.65 0.99 -17.72
C GLU A 97 -0.57 0.05 -18.27
N LYS A 98 0.58 -0.06 -17.57
CA LYS A 98 1.65 -0.99 -17.93
C LYS A 98 1.19 -2.44 -17.75
N SER A 99 0.53 -2.73 -16.63
CA SER A 99 0.01 -4.06 -16.31
C SER A 99 -1.05 -4.54 -17.31
N GLU A 100 -1.90 -3.65 -17.80
CA GLU A 100 -2.88 -3.95 -18.86
C GLU A 100 -2.17 -4.30 -20.18
N LYS A 101 -1.13 -3.55 -20.57
CA LYS A 101 -0.32 -3.87 -21.77
C LYS A 101 0.39 -5.23 -21.66
N GLN A 102 0.71 -5.65 -20.44
CA GLN A 102 1.29 -6.97 -20.13
C GLN A 102 0.24 -8.07 -19.93
N GLY A 103 -1.07 -7.78 -20.01
CA GLY A 103 -2.13 -8.77 -19.82
C GLY A 103 -2.40 -9.18 -18.37
N VAL A 104 -1.85 -8.45 -17.39
CA VAL A 104 -1.91 -8.76 -15.95
C VAL A 104 -2.67 -7.73 -15.10
N GLY A 105 -3.25 -6.70 -15.71
CA GLY A 105 -4.03 -5.67 -15.00
C GLY A 105 -5.20 -6.21 -14.16
N TRP A 106 -5.71 -7.40 -14.52
CA TRP A 106 -6.75 -8.10 -13.76
C TRP A 106 -6.34 -8.49 -12.32
N LEU A 107 -5.04 -8.63 -12.06
CA LEU A 107 -4.53 -8.93 -10.71
C LEU A 107 -4.78 -7.74 -9.77
N CYS A 108 -4.57 -6.53 -10.27
CA CYS A 108 -4.65 -5.27 -9.52
C CYS A 108 -6.07 -4.97 -9.05
N MET A 109 -7.06 -5.26 -9.91
CA MET A 109 -8.47 -4.95 -9.65
C MET A 109 -9.05 -5.73 -8.45
N ASN A 110 -8.49 -6.89 -8.10
CA ASN A 110 -8.96 -7.69 -6.96
C ASN A 110 -8.76 -7.00 -5.59
N CYS A 111 -7.90 -5.97 -5.52
CA CYS A 111 -7.71 -5.16 -4.32
C CYS A 111 -8.26 -3.74 -4.47
N HIS A 112 -8.17 -3.15 -5.67
CA HIS A 112 -8.50 -1.74 -5.90
C HIS A 112 -9.99 -1.50 -6.24
N THR A 113 -10.66 -2.50 -6.82
CA THR A 113 -12.11 -2.53 -7.10
C THR A 113 -12.63 -3.94 -6.81
N PRO A 114 -12.58 -4.37 -5.54
CA PRO A 114 -12.57 -5.79 -5.19
C PRO A 114 -13.91 -6.49 -5.41
N LEU A 115 -15.03 -5.78 -5.51
CA LEU A 115 -16.34 -6.41 -5.74
C LEU A 115 -16.45 -6.89 -7.19
N GLU A 116 -16.96 -8.10 -7.40
CA GLU A 116 -17.08 -8.70 -8.73
C GLU A 116 -17.86 -7.81 -9.71
N ASN A 117 -18.94 -7.17 -9.26
CA ASN A 117 -19.74 -6.24 -10.07
C ASN A 117 -19.06 -4.89 -10.33
N GLN A 118 -17.85 -4.64 -9.82
CA GLN A 118 -16.99 -3.53 -10.25
C GLN A 118 -16.09 -3.91 -11.43
N LEU A 119 -16.07 -5.19 -11.84
CA LEU A 119 -15.19 -5.69 -12.90
C LEU A 119 -15.97 -5.84 -14.20
N PRO A 120 -15.57 -5.19 -15.31
CA PRO A 120 -16.27 -5.32 -16.59
C PRO A 120 -16.08 -6.70 -17.24
N ARG A 121 -15.01 -7.40 -16.86
CA ARG A 121 -14.64 -8.73 -17.35
C ARG A 121 -14.10 -9.55 -16.18
N LEU A 122 -14.38 -10.85 -16.19
CA LEU A 122 -13.93 -11.80 -15.18
C LEU A 122 -13.03 -12.86 -15.82
N VAL A 123 -12.07 -13.37 -15.04
CA VAL A 123 -11.13 -14.38 -15.50
C VAL A 123 -11.74 -15.76 -15.34
N ALA A 124 -11.96 -16.45 -16.46
CA ALA A 124 -12.48 -17.80 -16.53
C ALA A 124 -11.38 -18.88 -16.51
N GLY A 125 -10.14 -18.48 -16.71
CA GLY A 125 -8.99 -19.37 -16.77
C GLY A 125 -7.77 -18.65 -17.34
N LEU A 126 -6.66 -19.37 -17.40
CA LEU A 126 -5.40 -18.91 -17.97
C LEU A 126 -5.06 -19.81 -19.15
N ARG A 127 -4.72 -19.22 -20.31
CA ARG A 127 -4.23 -20.01 -21.43
C ARG A 127 -2.80 -20.43 -21.14
N ASP A 128 -2.51 -21.73 -21.28
CA ASP A 128 -1.19 -22.32 -21.01
C ASP A 128 -0.72 -22.09 -19.54
N ASP A 129 -1.65 -21.94 -18.60
CA ASP A 129 -1.39 -21.59 -17.19
C ASP A 129 -0.60 -20.28 -16.98
N ARG A 130 -0.66 -19.38 -17.98
CA ARG A 130 0.06 -18.11 -17.97
C ARG A 130 -0.80 -16.93 -17.51
N LEU A 131 -0.31 -16.17 -16.53
CA LEU A 131 -1.01 -15.03 -15.93
C LEU A 131 -1.23 -13.85 -16.88
N ASP A 132 -0.32 -13.66 -17.85
CA ASP A 132 -0.41 -12.67 -18.92
C ASP A 132 -1.36 -13.07 -20.06
N ARG A 133 -1.98 -14.26 -19.96
CA ARG A 133 -2.92 -14.79 -20.96
C ARG A 133 -4.27 -15.17 -20.34
N PRO A 134 -4.95 -14.25 -19.64
CA PRO A 134 -6.26 -14.52 -19.09
C PRO A 134 -7.29 -14.78 -20.19
N VAL A 135 -8.17 -15.76 -19.96
CA VAL A 135 -9.39 -15.96 -20.73
C VAL A 135 -10.51 -15.22 -20.03
N PHE A 136 -11.05 -14.19 -20.68
CA PHE A 136 -12.08 -13.34 -20.11
C PHE A 136 -13.50 -13.74 -20.52
N VAL A 137 -14.43 -13.51 -19.60
CA VAL A 137 -15.88 -13.48 -19.85
C VAL A 137 -16.39 -12.08 -19.50
N SER A 138 -17.27 -11.52 -20.33
CA SER A 138 -17.94 -10.25 -20.02
C SER A 138 -18.80 -10.39 -18.78
N ASN A 139 -18.74 -9.43 -17.87
CA ASN A 139 -19.54 -9.46 -16.65
C ASN A 139 -20.90 -8.77 -16.87
N PRO A 140 -22.02 -9.51 -16.93
CA PRO A 140 -23.34 -8.91 -17.08
C PRO A 140 -23.79 -8.11 -15.85
N GLY A 141 -23.17 -8.36 -14.68
CA GLY A 141 -23.44 -7.64 -13.44
C GLY A 141 -22.60 -6.38 -13.27
N PHE A 142 -21.78 -5.98 -14.25
CA PHE A 142 -20.89 -4.83 -14.12
C PHE A 142 -21.65 -3.51 -13.93
N ASP A 143 -21.26 -2.77 -12.90
CA ASP A 143 -21.73 -1.42 -12.59
C ASP A 143 -20.54 -0.45 -12.59
N ALA A 144 -20.50 0.39 -13.63
CA ALA A 144 -19.45 1.39 -13.82
C ALA A 144 -19.48 2.51 -12.77
N ASN A 145 -20.61 2.76 -12.12
CA ASN A 145 -20.68 3.74 -11.04
C ASN A 145 -20.14 3.13 -9.75
N LEU A 146 -20.50 1.88 -9.44
CA LEU A 146 -19.94 1.19 -8.28
C LEU A 146 -18.42 1.05 -8.37
N GLN A 147 -17.86 0.86 -9.58
CA GLN A 147 -16.41 0.81 -9.77
C GLN A 147 -15.71 2.12 -9.33
N LYS A 148 -16.35 3.28 -9.54
CA LYS A 148 -15.80 4.58 -9.14
C LYS A 148 -15.70 4.75 -7.62
N ASP A 149 -16.50 4.00 -6.86
CA ASP A 149 -16.41 3.97 -5.40
C ASP A 149 -15.18 3.14 -4.91
N ALA A 150 -14.44 2.46 -5.79
CA ALA A 150 -13.25 1.70 -5.42
C ALA A 150 -13.52 0.72 -4.25
N ILE A 151 -12.86 0.88 -3.11
CA ILE A 151 -13.14 0.08 -1.92
C ILE A 151 -14.28 0.77 -1.14
N THR A 152 -15.51 0.34 -1.39
CA THR A 152 -16.76 0.98 -0.91
C THR A 152 -17.28 0.39 0.40
N CYS A 153 -18.38 0.94 0.95
CA CYS A 153 -19.09 0.40 2.12
C CYS A 153 -19.42 -1.09 1.93
N ALA A 154 -19.92 -1.44 0.74
CA ALA A 154 -20.36 -2.79 0.42
C ALA A 154 -19.22 -3.82 0.34
N THR A 155 -17.98 -3.38 0.08
CA THR A 155 -16.79 -4.24 0.09
C THR A 155 -16.63 -4.97 1.43
N CYS A 156 -16.90 -4.27 2.53
CA CYS A 156 -16.76 -4.83 3.88
C CYS A 156 -18.11 -5.23 4.47
N HIS A 157 -19.13 -4.39 4.32
CA HIS A 157 -20.35 -4.49 5.10
C HIS A 157 -21.48 -5.24 4.42
N VAL A 158 -21.46 -5.49 3.11
CA VAL A 158 -22.61 -6.13 2.45
C VAL A 158 -22.26 -7.56 2.07
N LYS A 159 -23.07 -8.49 2.54
CA LYS A 159 -22.96 -9.90 2.15
C LYS A 159 -24.33 -10.57 2.17
N ASP A 160 -24.61 -11.36 1.15
CA ASP A 160 -25.84 -12.17 1.03
C ASP A 160 -27.12 -11.32 1.20
N GLY A 161 -27.12 -10.08 0.69
CA GLY A 161 -28.26 -9.15 0.80
C GLY A 161 -28.46 -8.54 2.21
N VAL A 162 -27.46 -8.62 3.08
CA VAL A 162 -27.53 -8.12 4.46
C VAL A 162 -26.37 -7.17 4.75
N VAL A 163 -26.65 -6.11 5.52
CA VAL A 163 -25.63 -5.18 6.03
C VAL A 163 -25.08 -5.70 7.37
N LEU A 164 -23.81 -6.09 7.37
CA LEU A 164 -23.08 -6.63 8.50
C LEU A 164 -22.55 -5.50 9.39
N GLY A 165 -22.67 -5.68 10.70
CA GLY A 165 -22.08 -4.78 11.70
C GLY A 165 -21.73 -5.51 12.99
N PRO A 166 -21.15 -4.81 13.98
CA PRO A 166 -20.75 -5.42 15.24
C PRO A 166 -21.90 -5.73 16.22
N TYR A 167 -23.06 -5.09 16.04
CA TYR A 167 -24.21 -5.23 16.97
C TYR A 167 -25.35 -6.07 16.39
N GLY A 168 -25.71 -5.88 15.12
CA GLY A 168 -26.72 -6.68 14.41
C GLY A 168 -28.18 -6.47 14.85
N ASP A 169 -28.43 -5.56 15.79
CA ASP A 169 -29.73 -5.26 16.41
C ASP A 169 -30.27 -3.87 16.05
N THR A 170 -29.60 -3.17 15.15
CA THR A 170 -29.97 -1.81 14.75
C THR A 170 -31.28 -1.81 13.97
N LYS A 171 -32.30 -1.10 14.49
CA LYS A 171 -33.51 -0.81 13.72
C LYS A 171 -33.14 -0.05 12.44
N SER A 172 -33.42 -0.65 11.28
CA SER A 172 -32.98 -0.18 9.97
C SER A 172 -34.04 -0.42 8.90
N PRO A 173 -34.13 0.42 7.85
CA PRO A 173 -34.95 0.15 6.67
C PRO A 173 -34.42 -0.98 5.78
N HIS A 174 -33.24 -1.52 6.08
CA HIS A 174 -32.63 -2.65 5.39
C HIS A 174 -32.21 -3.75 6.36
N PRO A 175 -32.08 -5.02 5.92
CA PRO A 175 -31.59 -6.11 6.75
C PRO A 175 -30.22 -5.81 7.35
N VAL A 176 -30.07 -6.10 8.65
CA VAL A 176 -28.80 -6.03 9.37
C VAL A 176 -28.51 -7.33 10.10
N ALA A 177 -27.23 -7.70 10.19
CA ALA A 177 -26.80 -8.85 10.97
C ALA A 177 -25.48 -8.59 11.69
N LYS A 178 -25.27 -9.29 12.80
CA LYS A 178 -24.01 -9.26 13.54
C LYS A 178 -22.95 -10.06 12.78
N SER A 179 -21.74 -9.51 12.65
CA SER A 179 -20.59 -10.22 12.07
C SER A 179 -19.34 -10.09 12.94
N GLU A 180 -18.92 -11.21 13.51
CA GLU A 180 -17.63 -11.32 14.20
C GLU A 180 -16.45 -11.21 13.22
N ALA A 181 -16.65 -11.53 11.94
CA ALA A 181 -15.61 -11.45 10.93
C ALA A 181 -15.12 -10.00 10.69
N LEU A 182 -16.02 -9.02 10.83
CA LEU A 182 -15.66 -7.59 10.74
C LEU A 182 -14.74 -7.12 11.87
N LEU A 183 -14.66 -7.89 12.95
CA LEU A 183 -13.83 -7.61 14.10
C LEU A 183 -12.49 -8.33 14.05
N LYS A 184 -12.20 -9.08 12.98
CA LYS A 184 -10.96 -9.84 12.79
C LYS A 184 -10.04 -9.18 11.77
N PRO A 185 -8.71 -9.42 11.82
CA PRO A 185 -7.78 -8.97 10.79
C PRO A 185 -8.11 -9.50 9.39
N ASP A 186 -8.82 -10.63 9.30
CA ASP A 186 -9.18 -11.30 8.05
C ASP A 186 -9.86 -10.38 7.03
N VAL A 187 -10.70 -9.43 7.47
CA VAL A 187 -11.35 -8.49 6.53
C VAL A 187 -10.33 -7.58 5.85
N CYS A 188 -9.24 -7.23 6.55
CA CYS A 188 -8.17 -6.37 6.04
C CYS A 188 -7.17 -7.16 5.18
N THR A 189 -6.84 -8.38 5.60
CA THR A 189 -5.82 -9.22 4.92
C THR A 189 -6.29 -9.85 3.61
N GLN A 190 -7.56 -9.63 3.21
CA GLN A 190 -8.00 -9.88 1.82
C GLN A 190 -7.12 -9.12 0.82
N CYS A 191 -6.77 -7.87 1.13
CA CYS A 191 -5.99 -6.99 0.26
C CYS A 191 -4.60 -6.68 0.85
N HIS A 192 -4.46 -6.63 2.18
CA HIS A 192 -3.20 -6.30 2.86
C HIS A 192 -2.26 -7.50 3.08
N GLN A 193 -2.59 -8.66 2.53
CA GLN A 193 -1.71 -9.84 2.50
C GLN A 193 -1.71 -10.45 1.08
N ALA A 194 -0.75 -10.03 0.26
CA ALA A 194 -0.49 -10.61 -1.05
C ALA A 194 1.02 -10.82 -1.20
N GLN A 195 1.46 -12.06 -1.32
CA GLN A 195 2.85 -12.37 -1.67
C GLN A 195 2.84 -13.12 -2.99
N ALA A 196 3.03 -12.39 -4.07
CA ALA A 196 3.07 -12.92 -5.41
C ALA A 196 4.35 -12.47 -6.11
N ARG A 197 5.07 -13.42 -6.70
CA ARG A 197 6.25 -13.17 -7.53
C ARG A 197 6.10 -13.97 -8.82
N PHE A 198 6.28 -13.28 -9.94
CA PHE A 198 6.11 -13.81 -11.28
C PHE A 198 7.34 -13.44 -12.10
N ASP A 199 8.39 -14.26 -11.97
CA ASP A 199 9.71 -14.01 -12.56
C ASP A 199 9.64 -13.87 -14.08
N ASP A 200 8.85 -14.73 -14.75
CA ASP A 200 8.66 -14.70 -16.21
C ASP A 200 8.03 -13.40 -16.74
N LEU A 201 7.36 -12.65 -15.87
CA LEU A 201 6.70 -11.39 -16.19
C LEU A 201 7.44 -10.19 -15.63
N ASN A 202 8.58 -10.42 -14.95
CA ASN A 202 9.30 -9.41 -14.22
C ASN A 202 8.38 -8.60 -13.27
N LEU A 203 7.47 -9.29 -12.60
CA LEU A 203 6.38 -8.69 -11.82
C LEU A 203 6.38 -9.25 -10.39
N ILE A 204 6.22 -8.36 -9.41
CA ILE A 204 5.95 -8.75 -8.02
C ILE A 204 4.76 -7.96 -7.48
N CYS A 205 4.01 -8.59 -6.59
CA CYS A 205 2.97 -7.97 -5.79
C CYS A 205 3.19 -8.46 -4.34
N VAL A 206 3.86 -7.63 -3.54
CA VAL A 206 4.33 -8.05 -2.20
C VAL A 206 3.85 -7.06 -1.14
N PHE A 207 2.73 -7.40 -0.52
CA PHE A 207 2.18 -6.81 0.69
C PHE A 207 2.15 -7.88 1.78
N ASN A 208 3.06 -7.80 2.76
CA ASN A 208 3.16 -8.80 3.82
C ASN A 208 2.61 -8.33 5.17
N THR A 209 1.77 -7.29 5.16
CA THR A 209 1.33 -6.58 6.36
C THR A 209 0.57 -7.47 7.33
N GLY A 210 -0.22 -8.42 6.84
CA GLY A 210 -0.94 -9.39 7.67
C GLY A 210 0.02 -10.23 8.52
N ALA A 211 0.98 -10.91 7.87
CA ALA A 211 1.94 -11.74 8.59
C ALA A 211 2.91 -10.92 9.47
N GLU A 212 3.29 -9.72 9.04
CA GLU A 212 4.07 -8.78 9.85
C GLU A 212 3.31 -8.38 11.13
N TYR A 213 2.00 -8.20 11.03
CA TYR A 213 1.15 -7.92 12.19
C TYR A 213 0.97 -9.13 13.08
N ASP A 214 0.70 -10.32 12.53
CA ASP A 214 0.53 -11.54 13.31
C ASP A 214 1.77 -11.86 14.16
N ALA A 215 2.96 -11.50 13.68
CA ALA A 215 4.23 -11.65 14.40
C ALA A 215 4.54 -10.52 15.40
N SER A 216 3.70 -9.49 15.49
CA SER A 216 3.96 -8.29 16.30
C SER A 216 3.58 -8.47 17.78
N PRO A 217 4.25 -7.75 18.70
CA PRO A 217 3.80 -7.63 20.08
C PRO A 217 2.35 -7.11 20.21
N GLN A 218 1.92 -6.22 19.32
CA GLN A 218 0.59 -5.62 19.32
C GLN A 218 -0.51 -6.66 19.07
N ALA A 219 -0.27 -7.62 18.15
CA ALA A 219 -1.18 -8.75 17.95
C ALA A 219 -1.25 -9.64 19.20
N ALA A 220 -0.10 -9.94 19.83
CA ALA A 220 -0.04 -10.71 21.07
C ALA A 220 -0.76 -10.00 22.24
N GLU A 221 -0.79 -8.67 22.25
CA GLU A 221 -1.52 -7.84 23.20
C GLU A 221 -3.02 -7.69 22.87
N GLY A 222 -3.50 -8.34 21.82
CA GLY A 222 -4.92 -8.36 21.42
C GLY A 222 -5.38 -7.09 20.69
N GLN A 223 -4.47 -6.18 20.34
CA GLN A 223 -4.78 -5.06 19.45
C GLN A 223 -5.09 -5.60 18.06
N ARG A 224 -5.96 -4.93 17.30
CA ARG A 224 -6.38 -5.34 15.96
C ARG A 224 -6.12 -4.21 14.97
N CYS A 225 -6.17 -4.50 13.67
CA CYS A 225 -6.05 -3.47 12.63
C CYS A 225 -7.01 -2.30 12.90
N GLN A 226 -8.25 -2.61 13.26
CA GLN A 226 -9.31 -1.65 13.59
C GLN A 226 -9.00 -0.81 14.83
N SER A 227 -8.18 -1.30 15.78
CA SER A 227 -7.84 -0.55 17.00
C SER A 227 -7.12 0.76 16.69
N CYS A 228 -6.26 0.76 15.66
CA CYS A 228 -5.47 1.92 15.25
C CYS A 228 -6.00 2.55 13.95
N HIS A 229 -6.39 1.74 12.96
CA HIS A 229 -6.82 2.24 11.64
C HIS A 229 -8.29 2.64 11.57
N MET A 230 -9.09 2.30 12.58
CA MET A 230 -10.48 2.73 12.71
C MET A 230 -10.75 3.26 14.13
N PRO A 231 -10.24 4.45 14.48
CA PRO A 231 -10.36 5.03 15.82
C PRO A 231 -11.79 5.00 16.35
N GLU A 232 -11.95 4.75 17.66
CA GLU A 232 -13.25 4.71 18.31
C GLU A 232 -13.88 6.11 18.38
N VAL A 233 -15.21 6.18 18.27
CA VAL A 233 -16.00 7.40 18.45
C VAL A 233 -17.37 7.03 19.01
N GLU A 234 -17.95 7.87 19.86
CA GLU A 234 -19.34 7.73 20.31
C GLU A 234 -20.23 8.68 19.51
N ARG A 235 -21.17 8.12 18.75
CA ARG A 235 -22.14 8.88 17.94
C ARG A 235 -23.37 8.05 17.59
N THR A 236 -24.37 8.69 16.99
CA THR A 236 -25.44 7.98 16.28
C THR A 236 -24.91 7.41 14.96
N LEU A 237 -25.55 6.37 14.41
CA LEU A 237 -25.11 5.80 13.14
C LEU A 237 -25.61 6.57 11.92
N TRP A 238 -26.73 7.29 12.02
CA TRP A 238 -27.35 8.01 10.90
C TRP A 238 -28.07 9.28 11.37
N VAL A 239 -28.37 10.19 10.43
CA VAL A 239 -28.86 11.56 10.70
C VAL A 239 -30.20 11.61 11.47
N GLY A 240 -31.11 10.66 11.24
CA GLY A 240 -32.39 10.58 11.98
C GLY A 240 -32.34 9.74 13.27
N GLY A 241 -31.15 9.27 13.66
CA GLY A 241 -30.85 8.79 15.00
C GLY A 241 -31.00 7.28 15.22
N THR A 242 -29.91 6.66 15.67
CA THR A 242 -29.95 5.52 16.60
C THR A 242 -29.60 6.05 17.99
N GLU A 243 -29.67 5.22 19.02
CA GLU A 243 -28.98 5.53 20.28
C GLU A 243 -27.49 5.79 20.01
N VAL A 244 -26.94 6.75 20.76
CA VAL A 244 -25.50 7.04 20.76
C VAL A 244 -24.78 5.82 21.30
N ARG A 245 -23.80 5.33 20.54
CA ARG A 245 -23.01 4.16 20.93
C ARG A 245 -21.59 4.27 20.41
N LYS A 246 -20.71 3.46 21.00
CA LYS A 246 -19.37 3.25 20.48
C LYS A 246 -19.41 2.68 19.07
N THR A 247 -18.79 3.38 18.15
CA THR A 247 -18.60 2.99 16.76
C THR A 247 -17.18 3.34 16.33
N ARG A 248 -16.90 3.24 15.03
CA ARG A 248 -15.57 3.35 14.45
C ARG A 248 -15.54 4.41 13.35
N ARG A 249 -14.41 5.07 13.21
CA ARG A 249 -14.15 6.02 12.13
C ARG A 249 -13.64 5.32 10.87
N HIS A 250 -14.09 5.77 9.71
CA HIS A 250 -13.83 5.10 8.41
C HIS A 250 -12.82 5.86 7.53
N TRP A 251 -11.84 6.54 8.14
CA TRP A 251 -10.77 7.21 7.41
C TRP A 251 -9.65 6.25 6.95
N PHE A 252 -9.47 5.12 7.64
CA PHE A 252 -8.44 4.11 7.34
C PHE A 252 -7.03 4.71 7.18
N GLY A 253 -6.67 5.64 8.07
CA GLY A 253 -5.45 6.43 7.95
C GLY A 253 -4.19 5.58 8.07
N GLY A 254 -3.23 5.81 7.16
CA GLY A 254 -1.90 5.20 7.20
C GLY A 254 -0.80 6.26 7.19
N SER A 255 -0.10 6.42 6.08
CA SER A 255 0.93 7.45 5.92
C SER A 255 0.39 8.88 5.87
N LEU A 256 -0.93 9.08 5.72
CA LEU A 256 -1.58 10.38 5.53
C LEU A 256 -0.90 11.28 4.48
N ILE A 257 -0.16 10.70 3.52
CA ILE A 257 0.33 11.45 2.38
C ILE A 257 -0.90 11.60 1.44
N PRO A 258 -1.29 12.80 0.99
CA PRO A 258 -2.47 12.99 0.14
C PRO A 258 -2.35 12.23 -1.18
N LYS A 259 -3.41 11.54 -1.64
CA LYS A 259 -3.39 10.89 -2.97
C LYS A 259 -3.45 11.90 -4.11
N GLN A 260 -3.95 13.09 -3.83
CA GLN A 260 -4.02 14.24 -4.74
C GLN A 260 -3.53 15.49 -4.01
N PRO A 261 -2.84 16.44 -4.69
CA PRO A 261 -2.32 17.66 -4.06
C PRO A 261 -3.38 18.46 -3.27
N GLY A 262 -4.61 18.50 -3.77
CA GLY A 262 -5.73 19.25 -3.16
C GLY A 262 -6.30 18.66 -1.87
N LEU A 263 -5.84 17.49 -1.41
CA LEU A 263 -6.37 16.84 -0.18
C LEU A 263 -5.54 17.11 1.09
N THR A 264 -4.47 17.90 0.99
CA THR A 264 -3.55 18.16 2.11
C THR A 264 -4.25 18.72 3.34
N ASP A 265 -5.06 19.76 3.17
CA ASP A 265 -5.73 20.43 4.28
C ASP A 265 -6.82 19.56 4.91
N ALA A 266 -7.57 18.83 4.08
CA ALA A 266 -8.60 17.91 4.55
C ALA A 266 -8.00 16.80 5.44
N LEU A 267 -6.81 16.29 5.09
CA LEU A 267 -6.10 15.28 5.89
C LEU A 267 -5.46 15.82 7.17
N ALA A 268 -5.30 17.14 7.33
CA ALA A 268 -4.73 17.72 8.54
C ALA A 268 -5.57 17.40 9.78
N ALA A 269 -6.90 17.37 9.64
CA ALA A 269 -7.83 17.02 10.72
C ALA A 269 -7.69 15.57 11.22
N LEU A 270 -7.09 14.69 10.44
CA LEU A 270 -6.91 13.27 10.78
C LEU A 270 -5.66 13.04 11.62
N ARG A 271 -4.66 13.95 11.57
CA ARG A 271 -3.35 13.76 12.22
C ARG A 271 -3.42 13.43 13.72
N PRO A 272 -4.30 14.06 14.53
CA PRO A 272 -4.41 13.71 15.95
C PRO A 272 -4.84 12.26 16.21
N HIS A 273 -5.48 11.61 15.24
CA HIS A 273 -5.95 10.23 15.32
C HIS A 273 -4.95 9.20 14.76
N TYR A 274 -3.93 9.65 14.02
CA TYR A 274 -2.93 8.80 13.37
C TYR A 274 -1.52 9.33 13.66
N PRO A 275 -0.99 9.11 14.87
CA PRO A 275 0.38 9.47 15.17
C PRO A 275 1.35 8.76 14.19
N PRO A 276 2.48 9.40 13.84
CA PRO A 276 3.48 8.74 13.01
C PRO A 276 3.95 7.43 13.65
N GLY A 277 4.07 6.37 12.84
CA GLY A 277 4.62 5.09 13.31
C GLY A 277 6.05 5.20 13.85
N LEU A 278 6.85 6.11 13.26
CA LEU A 278 8.22 6.38 13.67
C LEU A 278 8.24 7.46 14.75
N ALA A 279 8.63 7.08 15.97
CA ALA A 279 9.05 8.04 16.97
C ALA A 279 10.48 8.50 16.66
N VAL A 280 10.74 9.79 16.75
CA VAL A 280 12.06 10.41 16.53
C VAL A 280 12.41 11.20 17.78
N THR A 281 13.55 10.89 18.40
CA THR A 281 13.96 11.48 19.68
C THR A 281 15.44 11.84 19.62
N PRO A 282 15.78 13.11 19.39
CA PRO A 282 17.14 13.60 19.53
C PRO A 282 17.61 13.33 20.96
N THR A 283 18.76 12.69 21.11
CA THR A 283 19.40 12.55 22.42
C THR A 283 19.71 13.94 22.98
N ALA A 284 19.64 14.09 24.31
CA ALA A 284 19.94 15.38 24.94
C ALA A 284 21.37 15.82 24.56
N PRO A 285 21.54 16.95 23.87
CA PRO A 285 22.86 17.39 23.46
C PRO A 285 23.68 17.77 24.70
N PRO A 286 25.02 17.77 24.61
CA PRO A 286 25.84 18.34 25.65
C PRO A 286 25.46 19.81 25.86
N ALA A 287 25.49 20.28 27.11
CA ALA A 287 25.17 21.68 27.43
C ALA A 287 26.06 22.70 26.72
N ARG A 288 27.24 22.26 26.25
CA ARG A 288 28.20 23.04 25.47
C ARG A 288 29.14 22.13 24.71
N LEU A 289 29.44 22.47 23.46
CA LEU A 289 30.51 21.84 22.67
C LEU A 289 31.86 22.48 22.98
N VAL A 290 32.93 21.68 22.93
CA VAL A 290 34.29 22.15 23.10
C VAL A 290 34.82 22.66 21.76
N ALA A 291 35.20 23.94 21.69
CA ALA A 291 35.71 24.57 20.48
C ALA A 291 36.87 23.76 19.86
N GLY A 292 36.76 23.43 18.57
CA GLY A 292 37.78 22.67 17.83
C GLY A 292 37.86 21.17 18.15
N ALA A 293 37.04 20.65 19.07
CA ALA A 293 36.99 19.23 19.38
C ALA A 293 35.99 18.49 18.48
N PRO A 294 36.19 17.17 18.24
CA PRO A 294 35.14 16.34 17.66
C PRO A 294 33.92 16.28 18.60
N ALA A 295 32.75 16.28 18.00
CA ALA A 295 31.46 16.17 18.67
C ALA A 295 30.58 15.17 17.92
N GLU A 296 29.70 14.50 18.65
CA GLU A 296 28.70 13.59 18.09
C GLU A 296 27.32 13.94 18.65
N LEU A 297 26.34 14.05 17.77
CA LEU A 297 24.93 14.23 18.13
C LEU A 297 24.13 13.04 17.61
N THR A 298 23.34 12.43 18.49
CA THR A 298 22.62 11.21 18.17
C THR A 298 21.12 11.45 18.15
N VAL A 299 20.41 10.81 17.22
CA VAL A 299 18.96 10.65 17.26
C VAL A 299 18.62 9.18 17.48
N ARG A 300 17.63 8.92 18.33
CA ARG A 300 16.97 7.62 18.42
C ARG A 300 15.72 7.62 17.55
N VAL A 301 15.53 6.58 16.77
CA VAL A 301 14.30 6.32 16.05
C VAL A 301 13.71 4.99 16.47
N GLU A 302 12.39 4.91 16.58
CA GLU A 302 11.70 3.70 17.03
C GLU A 302 10.40 3.50 16.26
N ASN A 303 10.15 2.27 15.80
CA ASN A 303 8.82 1.88 15.35
C ASN A 303 7.92 1.64 16.57
N ARG A 304 7.42 2.74 17.14
CA ARG A 304 6.74 2.73 18.44
C ARG A 304 5.27 2.36 18.31
N GLU A 305 4.59 2.93 17.31
CA GLU A 305 3.13 2.83 17.21
C GLU A 305 2.67 1.70 16.28
N ALA A 306 3.48 1.28 15.30
CA ALA A 306 3.01 0.34 14.29
C ALA A 306 3.16 -1.13 14.73
N GLY A 307 2.04 -1.85 14.71
CA GLY A 307 2.00 -3.30 14.91
C GLY A 307 2.33 -4.09 13.64
N HIS A 308 3.26 -3.63 12.84
CA HIS A 308 3.78 -4.28 11.62
C HIS A 308 5.13 -3.63 11.27
N MET A 309 5.79 -4.08 10.20
CA MET A 309 7.03 -3.45 9.74
C MET A 309 6.81 -1.98 9.37
N LEU A 310 7.83 -1.15 9.54
CA LEU A 310 7.75 0.27 9.21
C LEU A 310 8.84 0.65 8.18
N PRO A 311 8.46 1.09 6.96
CA PRO A 311 7.09 1.09 6.40
C PRO A 311 6.62 -0.30 5.91
N THR A 312 5.34 -0.63 6.08
CA THR A 312 4.72 -1.83 5.48
C THR A 312 4.01 -1.50 4.16
N GLY A 313 3.49 -2.53 3.49
CA GLY A 313 2.71 -2.41 2.27
C GLY A 313 3.61 -2.39 1.04
N ASP A 314 3.35 -1.42 0.16
CA ASP A 314 4.07 -1.26 -1.10
C ASP A 314 5.60 -1.16 -0.87
N PRO A 315 6.40 -2.00 -1.55
CA PRO A 315 7.85 -2.02 -1.39
C PRO A 315 8.56 -0.73 -1.81
N GLU A 316 7.91 0.16 -2.57
CA GLU A 316 8.46 1.48 -2.93
C GLU A 316 8.43 2.48 -1.78
N ARG A 317 7.75 2.15 -0.67
CA ARG A 317 7.67 3.04 0.50
C ARG A 317 8.99 3.07 1.26
N PHE A 318 9.38 4.27 1.67
CA PHE A 318 10.56 4.47 2.52
C PHE A 318 10.40 5.68 3.44
N LEU A 319 11.22 5.71 4.48
CA LEU A 319 11.42 6.84 5.37
C LEU A 319 12.83 7.38 5.17
N LEU A 320 13.00 8.68 5.37
CA LEU A 320 14.30 9.32 5.48
C LEU A 320 14.43 9.98 6.84
N VAL A 321 15.58 9.82 7.49
CA VAL A 321 15.97 10.53 8.71
C VAL A 321 17.24 11.30 8.41
N ARG A 322 17.15 12.63 8.42
CA ARG A 322 18.23 13.54 8.05
C ARG A 322 18.73 14.27 9.29
N LEU A 323 20.04 14.18 9.52
CA LEU A 323 20.76 14.83 10.61
C LEU A 323 21.71 15.84 10.02
N ILE A 324 21.62 17.07 10.50
CA ILE A 324 22.29 18.19 9.86
C ILE A 324 22.91 19.07 10.94
N ALA A 325 24.23 19.20 10.94
CA ALA A 325 24.96 20.17 11.78
C ALA A 325 25.36 21.38 10.93
N THR A 326 25.00 22.57 11.39
CA THR A 326 25.28 23.85 10.72
C THR A 326 26.02 24.76 11.68
N GLY A 327 27.10 25.37 11.22
CA GLY A 327 27.88 26.33 12.00
C GLY A 327 27.23 27.72 12.02
N PRO A 328 27.83 28.66 12.76
CA PRO A 328 27.24 30.00 12.98
C PRO A 328 27.17 30.86 11.73
N GLY A 329 27.98 30.57 10.70
CA GLY A 329 27.94 31.26 9.40
C GLY A 329 26.94 30.66 8.42
N GLY A 330 26.19 29.62 8.82
CA GLY A 330 25.32 28.86 7.94
C GLY A 330 26.03 27.75 7.16
N GLU A 331 27.32 27.54 7.38
CA GLU A 331 28.09 26.48 6.74
C GLU A 331 27.67 25.09 7.24
N ARG A 332 27.58 24.13 6.33
CA ARG A 332 27.30 22.73 6.69
C ARG A 332 28.55 22.12 7.32
N LEU A 333 28.48 21.78 8.61
CA LEU A 333 29.56 21.10 9.33
C LEU A 333 29.56 19.60 9.04
N ALA A 334 28.37 18.98 9.02
CA ALA A 334 28.17 17.59 8.62
C ALA A 334 26.69 17.34 8.29
N GLU A 335 26.45 16.34 7.45
CA GLU A 335 25.10 15.83 7.12
C GLU A 335 25.13 14.30 7.06
N ARG A 336 24.06 13.68 7.54
CA ARG A 336 23.82 12.24 7.44
C ARG A 336 22.36 12.02 7.08
N THR A 337 22.12 11.15 6.10
CA THR A 337 20.76 10.75 5.70
C THR A 337 20.65 9.24 5.80
N GLU A 338 19.70 8.78 6.60
CA GLU A 338 19.38 7.37 6.78
C GLU A 338 18.09 7.03 6.05
N ARG A 339 18.16 6.05 5.16
CA ARG A 339 16.99 5.51 4.46
C ARG A 339 16.52 4.25 5.16
N ILE A 340 15.23 4.17 5.48
CA ILE A 340 14.57 3.00 6.08
C ILE A 340 13.48 2.53 5.14
N GLY A 341 13.63 1.34 4.56
CA GLY A 341 12.69 0.81 3.57
C GLY A 341 13.21 -0.46 2.91
N ILE A 342 12.51 -0.88 1.86
CA ILE A 342 13.01 -1.92 0.95
C ILE A 342 13.68 -1.22 -0.24
N GLU A 343 14.70 -1.85 -0.81
CA GLU A 343 15.25 -1.45 -2.09
C GLU A 343 15.10 -2.59 -3.08
N TYR A 344 14.51 -2.27 -4.23
CA TYR A 344 14.38 -3.16 -5.35
C TYR A 344 15.14 -2.60 -6.54
N GLN A 345 15.80 -3.49 -7.26
CA GLN A 345 16.05 -3.31 -8.68
C GLN A 345 14.80 -3.79 -9.41
N TRP A 346 14.23 -2.96 -10.29
CA TRP A 346 13.03 -3.33 -11.05
C TRP A 346 13.35 -3.84 -12.46
N TYR A 347 14.45 -3.36 -13.05
CA TYR A 347 14.90 -3.70 -14.41
C TYR A 347 16.40 -3.98 -14.42
N PRO A 348 16.91 -4.92 -15.25
CA PRO A 348 16.17 -5.79 -16.19
C PRO A 348 15.39 -6.92 -15.51
N GLU A 349 15.70 -7.20 -14.25
CA GLU A 349 15.04 -8.21 -13.43
C GLU A 349 14.67 -7.63 -12.06
N VAL A 350 13.48 -7.97 -11.57
CA VAL A 350 12.99 -7.59 -10.25
C VAL A 350 13.75 -8.35 -9.18
N LYS A 351 14.60 -7.64 -8.44
CA LYS A 351 15.41 -8.21 -7.37
C LYS A 351 15.35 -7.34 -6.13
N LYS A 352 15.02 -7.96 -4.99
CA LYS A 352 15.15 -7.33 -3.69
C LYS A 352 16.64 -7.18 -3.35
N LEU A 353 17.14 -5.95 -3.27
CA LEU A 353 18.54 -5.64 -2.99
C LEU A 353 18.80 -5.57 -1.48
N SER A 354 17.91 -4.90 -0.75
CA SER A 354 18.03 -4.71 0.70
C SER A 354 16.65 -4.54 1.35
N ASP A 355 16.55 -4.84 2.64
CA ASP A 355 15.38 -4.52 3.48
C ASP A 355 15.87 -4.23 4.88
N ASN A 356 15.83 -2.95 5.23
CA ASN A 356 16.21 -2.47 6.55
C ASN A 356 15.02 -1.82 7.26
N ARG A 357 13.78 -2.18 6.89
CA ARG A 357 12.58 -1.71 7.59
C ARG A 357 12.66 -2.03 9.08
N LEU A 358 11.93 -1.26 9.88
CA LEU A 358 11.91 -1.46 11.34
C LEU A 358 10.85 -2.47 11.74
N GLN A 359 11.23 -3.49 12.51
CA GLN A 359 10.30 -4.38 13.19
C GLN A 359 9.46 -3.60 14.21
N PRO A 360 8.27 -4.09 14.58
CA PRO A 360 7.51 -3.51 15.70
C PRO A 360 8.38 -3.39 16.95
N ARG A 361 8.40 -2.19 17.57
CA ARG A 361 9.24 -1.82 18.73
C ARG A 361 10.75 -1.89 18.51
N GLU A 362 11.21 -2.07 17.28
CA GLU A 362 12.63 -1.91 16.98
C GLU A 362 13.01 -0.43 17.08
N ALA A 363 14.16 -0.19 17.70
CA ALA A 363 14.74 1.13 17.79
C ALA A 363 16.22 1.13 17.36
N ARG A 364 16.63 2.21 16.71
CA ARG A 364 17.99 2.42 16.21
C ARG A 364 18.47 3.81 16.57
N ASP A 365 19.76 3.93 16.79
CA ASP A 365 20.42 5.21 17.07
C ASP A 365 21.30 5.60 15.88
N TYR A 366 21.17 6.86 15.43
CA TYR A 366 21.96 7.43 14.34
C TYR A 366 22.75 8.62 14.85
N GLY A 367 24.08 8.51 14.85
CA GLY A 367 25.02 9.56 15.23
C GLY A 367 25.47 10.41 14.04
N LEU A 368 25.66 11.71 14.27
CA LEU A 368 26.30 12.64 13.35
C LEU A 368 27.55 13.20 14.01
N THR A 369 28.72 12.84 13.47
CA THR A 369 30.02 13.34 13.95
C THR A 369 30.46 14.56 13.13
N PHE A 370 31.00 15.57 13.81
CA PHE A 370 31.56 16.77 13.20
C PHE A 370 32.59 17.43 14.13
N THR A 371 33.36 18.39 13.62
CA THR A 371 34.26 19.22 14.45
C THR A 371 33.54 20.50 14.85
N ALA A 372 33.48 20.79 16.15
CA ALA A 372 32.84 22.00 16.64
C ALA A 372 33.62 23.26 16.20
N PRO A 373 32.93 24.33 15.75
CA PRO A 373 33.59 25.54 15.27
C PRO A 373 34.35 26.25 16.40
N ALA A 374 35.25 27.17 16.07
CA ALA A 374 36.03 27.88 17.08
C ALA A 374 35.18 28.82 17.97
N LYS A 375 34.08 29.34 17.41
CA LYS A 375 33.15 30.29 18.05
C LYS A 375 31.75 30.09 17.46
N GLY A 376 30.75 30.66 18.13
CA GLY A 376 29.36 30.65 17.68
C GLY A 376 28.66 29.31 17.95
N PRO A 377 27.31 29.30 18.03
CA PRO A 377 26.56 28.08 18.28
C PRO A 377 26.57 27.15 17.06
N VAL A 378 26.33 25.87 17.30
CA VAL A 378 26.00 24.88 16.27
C VAL A 378 24.50 24.66 16.27
N LYS A 379 23.88 24.74 15.09
CA LYS A 379 22.49 24.36 14.88
C LYS A 379 22.43 22.92 14.39
N PHE A 380 21.80 22.04 15.15
CA PHE A 380 21.55 20.66 14.82
C PHE A 380 20.08 20.46 14.45
N ARG A 381 19.83 20.12 13.19
CA ARG A 381 18.50 19.81 12.67
C ARG A 381 18.34 18.31 12.53
N VAL A 382 17.21 17.81 13.03
CA VAL A 382 16.70 16.46 12.78
C VAL A 382 15.41 16.59 11.99
N GLU A 383 15.36 15.97 10.82
CA GLU A 383 14.19 15.92 9.96
C GLU A 383 13.85 14.45 9.68
N ALA A 384 12.57 14.07 9.79
CA ALA A 384 12.10 12.78 9.32
C ALA A 384 10.94 12.94 8.35
N SER A 385 11.03 12.22 7.23
CA SER A 385 10.05 12.25 6.14
C SER A 385 9.68 10.84 5.69
N ARG A 386 8.52 10.74 5.06
CA ARG A 386 7.92 9.49 4.58
C ARG A 386 7.51 9.62 3.12
N TRP A 387 7.74 8.57 2.35
CA TRP A 387 7.64 8.58 0.90
C TRP A 387 6.94 7.32 0.38
N ARG A 388 6.19 7.47 -0.72
CA ARG A 388 5.51 6.37 -1.43
C ARG A 388 6.18 5.97 -2.72
N ILE A 389 6.94 6.88 -3.30
CA ILE A 389 7.61 6.72 -4.57
C ILE A 389 8.91 7.52 -4.52
N SER A 390 9.96 7.02 -5.15
CA SER A 390 11.22 7.75 -5.29
C SER A 390 11.08 8.89 -6.30
N GLU A 391 11.97 9.87 -6.24
CA GLU A 391 12.00 10.94 -7.23
C GLU A 391 12.28 10.40 -8.66
N GLU A 392 13.10 9.35 -8.75
CA GLU A 392 13.38 8.65 -10.01
C GLU A 392 12.11 8.03 -10.61
N ASN A 393 11.33 7.31 -9.80
CA ASN A 393 10.10 6.68 -10.26
C ASN A 393 9.02 7.74 -10.54
N LEU A 394 8.97 8.82 -9.76
CA LEU A 394 8.05 9.94 -10.03
C LEU A 394 8.27 10.52 -11.44
N ARG A 395 9.54 10.74 -11.83
CA ARG A 395 9.93 11.17 -13.18
C ARG A 395 9.62 10.12 -14.24
N TYR A 396 9.97 8.86 -13.97
CA TYR A 396 9.73 7.76 -14.91
C TYR A 396 8.25 7.60 -15.29
N HIS A 397 7.34 8.01 -14.41
CA HIS A 397 5.90 7.97 -14.62
C HIS A 397 5.27 9.31 -15.03
N ASP A 398 6.05 10.36 -15.26
CA ASP A 398 5.56 11.71 -15.56
C ASP A 398 4.55 12.24 -14.51
N LEU A 399 4.78 11.91 -13.23
CA LEU A 399 3.91 12.21 -12.08
C LEU A 399 4.33 13.46 -11.30
N GLU A 400 5.42 14.12 -11.71
CA GLU A 400 5.82 15.42 -11.18
C GLU A 400 4.64 16.40 -11.22
N GLU A 401 4.45 17.15 -10.13
CA GLU A 401 3.34 18.11 -9.93
C GLU A 401 1.91 17.51 -9.85
N LYS A 402 1.71 16.29 -10.35
CA LYS A 402 0.41 15.59 -10.36
C LYS A 402 0.19 14.70 -9.13
N TYR A 403 1.26 14.35 -8.43
CA TYR A 403 1.23 13.43 -7.30
C TYR A 403 1.97 14.00 -6.09
N VAL A 404 1.60 13.53 -4.89
CA VAL A 404 2.32 13.88 -3.66
C VAL A 404 3.21 12.69 -3.26
N PRO A 405 4.54 12.77 -3.53
CA PRO A 405 5.44 11.62 -3.37
C PRO A 405 5.75 11.31 -1.91
N GLY A 406 5.83 12.35 -1.07
CA GLY A 406 6.18 12.22 0.33
C GLY A 406 5.86 13.48 1.13
N GLN A 407 6.12 13.42 2.42
CA GLN A 407 5.99 14.57 3.32
C GLN A 407 6.92 14.45 4.53
N VAL A 408 7.38 15.60 5.03
CA VAL A 408 8.01 15.71 6.35
C VAL A 408 6.94 15.56 7.43
N PHE A 409 7.19 14.75 8.45
CA PHE A 409 6.28 14.56 9.58
C PHE A 409 6.91 14.92 10.93
N TYR A 410 8.22 15.17 10.94
CA TYR A 410 8.97 15.57 12.13
C TYR A 410 10.11 16.49 11.72
N GLU A 411 10.24 17.63 12.40
CA GLU A 411 11.39 18.53 12.31
C GLU A 411 11.68 19.07 13.70
N GLN A 412 12.94 19.03 14.12
CA GLN A 412 13.41 19.67 15.34
C GLN A 412 14.77 20.33 15.11
N ASP A 413 14.89 21.58 15.51
CA ASP A 413 16.14 22.33 15.56
C ASP A 413 16.62 22.43 17.02
N LEU A 414 17.88 22.10 17.27
CA LEU A 414 18.58 22.28 18.53
C LEU A 414 19.75 23.25 18.32
N GLU A 415 19.86 24.26 19.18
CA GLU A 415 21.01 25.16 19.18
C GLU A 415 21.92 24.80 20.36
N ILE A 416 23.21 24.58 20.07
CA ILE A 416 24.17 24.11 21.06
C ILE A 416 25.33 25.10 21.12
N PRO A 417 25.57 25.74 22.27
CA PRO A 417 26.62 26.73 22.38
C PRO A 417 27.99 26.06 22.31
N VAL A 418 28.96 26.76 21.72
CA VAL A 418 30.36 26.33 21.71
C VAL A 418 31.15 27.20 22.67
N GLY A 419 32.06 26.60 23.43
CA GLY A 419 33.01 27.37 24.25
C GLY A 419 34.31 26.63 24.52
N LYS A 420 35.21 27.30 25.23
CA LYS A 420 36.52 26.73 25.57
C LYS A 420 36.36 25.53 26.49
N ALA A 421 37.28 24.56 26.37
CA ALA A 421 37.43 23.51 27.36
C ALA A 421 37.58 24.16 28.75
N ARG A 422 36.83 23.66 29.75
CA ARG A 422 37.07 24.07 31.13
C ARG A 422 38.51 23.64 31.47
N SER A 423 39.39 24.58 31.80
CA SER A 423 40.66 24.23 32.43
C SER A 423 40.34 23.39 33.67
N PRO A 424 41.08 22.29 33.94
CA PRO A 424 40.92 21.58 35.20
C PRO A 424 41.13 22.62 36.30
N ALA A 425 40.17 22.75 37.22
CA ALA A 425 40.34 23.57 38.40
C ALA A 425 41.67 23.15 39.04
N GLY A 426 42.64 24.06 39.04
CA GLY A 426 43.92 23.81 39.68
C GLY A 426 43.62 23.36 41.11
N ARG A 427 44.10 22.16 41.47
CA ARG A 427 44.23 21.78 42.87
C ARG A 427 45.19 22.79 43.48
N GLY A 428 44.63 23.86 44.05
CA GLY A 428 45.38 24.89 44.72
C GLY A 428 45.90 24.35 46.04
N GLY A 429 47.18 24.61 46.28
CA GLY A 429 47.81 24.70 47.60
C GLY A 429 48.10 23.39 48.28
#